data_AF-A0A519KKU0-F1
#
_entry.id   AF-A0A519KKU0-F1
#
_cell.length_a   1.000
_cell.length_b   1.000
_cell.length_c   1.000
_cell.angle_alpha   90.00
_cell.angle_beta   90.00
_cell.angle_gamma   90.00
#
_symmetry.space_group_name_H-M   'P 1'
#
loop_
_entity.id
_entity.type
_entity.pdbx_description
1 polymer ?
#
loop_
_entity_poly.entity_id
_entity_poly.type
_entity_poly.pdbx_seq_one_letter_code
_entity_poly.pdbx_strand_id
1 'polypeptide(L)' 'MITRLQSDGRMSQAVIHGDTIWLAGQVGEPGEDVVAQTRTALAEIDSLLAEAGSSKSQILSATIWLADIADFEAMNSVWD' A
#
# COMPACT_ATOMS: atom_id res chain seq x y z
N MET A 1 -23.10 1.86 -1.76
CA MET A 1 -22.72 0.85 -2.78
C MET A 1 -21.23 0.58 -2.62
N ILE A 2 -20.77 -0.66 -2.79
CA ILE A 2 -19.36 -1.03 -2.66
C ILE A 2 -18.80 -1.24 -4.07
N THR A 3 -17.66 -0.63 -4.36
CA THR A 3 -16.88 -0.87 -5.58
C THR A 3 -15.60 -1.60 -5.20
N ARG A 4 -15.19 -2.57 -6.01
CA ARG A 4 -13.97 -3.35 -5.78
C ARG A 4 -13.08 -3.25 -7.01
N LEU A 5 -11.81 -2.94 -6.79
CA LEU A 5 -10.79 -2.90 -7.83
C LEU A 5 -9.91 -4.15 -7.75
N GLN A 6 -9.38 -4.57 -8.90
CA GLN A 6 -8.46 -5.70 -9.06
C GLN A 6 -8.82 -6.89 -8.18
N SER A 7 -10.04 -7.40 -8.35
CA SER A 7 -10.57 -8.50 -7.53
C SER A 7 -10.33 -9.84 -8.17
N ASP A 8 -9.89 -10.79 -7.36
CA ASP A 8 -9.79 -12.20 -7.68
C ASP A 8 -10.63 -13.05 -6.71
N GLY A 9 -10.50 -14.38 -6.77
CA GLY A 9 -11.23 -15.29 -5.90
C GLY A 9 -10.79 -15.27 -4.42
N ARG A 10 -9.69 -14.59 -4.10
CA ARG A 10 -9.10 -14.51 -2.76
C ARG A 10 -9.32 -13.13 -2.13
N MET A 11 -9.12 -12.04 -2.88
CA MET A 11 -9.20 -10.67 -2.36
C MET A 11 -9.50 -9.62 -3.43
N SER A 12 -9.75 -8.39 -2.96
CA SER A 12 -9.73 -7.17 -3.77
C SER A 12 -8.54 -6.33 -3.35
N GLN A 13 -7.76 -5.78 -4.29
CA GLN A 13 -6.64 -4.90 -3.93
C GLN A 13 -7.11 -3.56 -3.36
N ALA A 14 -8.27 -3.07 -3.80
CA ALA A 14 -8.94 -1.93 -3.20
C ALA A 14 -10.46 -2.13 -3.09
N VAL A 15 -11.04 -1.60 -2.01
CA VAL A 15 -12.47 -1.57 -1.78
C VAL A 15 -12.89 -0.13 -1.45
N ILE A 16 -13.82 0.40 -2.23
CA ILE A 16 -14.34 1.75 -2.09
C ILE A 16 -15.74 1.67 -1.48
N HIS A 17 -15.95 2.40 -0.38
CA HIS A 17 -17.24 2.53 0.27
C HIS A 17 -17.52 4.00 0.63
N GLY A 18 -18.44 4.63 -0.12
CA GLY A 18 -18.59 6.08 -0.07
C GLY A 18 -17.30 6.76 -0.56
N ASP A 19 -16.78 7.70 0.23
CA ASP A 19 -15.54 8.43 -0.08
C ASP A 19 -14.30 7.81 0.59
N THR A 20 -14.41 6.61 1.18
CA THR A 20 -13.30 5.92 1.83
C THR A 20 -12.79 4.77 0.97
N ILE A 21 -11.47 4.73 0.79
CA ILE A 21 -10.75 3.69 0.06
C ILE A 21 -9.98 2.84 1.06
N TRP A 22 -10.19 1.52 1.03
CA TRP A 22 -9.44 0.55 1.80
C TRP A 22 -8.55 -0.25 0.86
N LEU A 23 -7.24 -0.26 1.10
CA LEU A 23 -6.29 -1.05 0.34
C LEU A 23 -5.99 -2.37 1.06
N ALA A 24 -5.75 -3.43 0.28
CA ALA A 24 -5.12 -4.66 0.78
C ALA A 24 -3.64 -4.39 1.13
N GLY A 25 -2.98 -5.37 1.76
CA GLY A 25 -1.56 -5.27 2.07
C GLY A 25 -0.72 -5.16 0.79
N GLN A 26 0.03 -4.08 0.67
CA GLN A 26 0.98 -3.85 -0.42
C GLN A 26 2.38 -4.27 0.04
N VAL A 27 3.07 -5.04 -0.79
CA VAL A 27 4.33 -5.71 -0.43
C VAL A 27 5.37 -5.48 -1.53
N GLY A 28 6.64 -5.55 -1.15
CA GLY A 28 7.74 -5.58 -2.10
C GLY A 28 8.03 -6.97 -2.65
N GLU A 29 9.07 -7.07 -3.48
CA GLU A 29 9.48 -8.34 -4.07
C GLU A 29 10.33 -9.18 -3.11
N PRO A 30 10.14 -10.52 -3.07
CA PRO A 30 10.94 -11.39 -2.23
C PRO A 30 12.43 -11.35 -2.57
N GLY A 31 13.28 -11.25 -1.54
CA GLY A 31 14.73 -11.27 -1.69
C GLY A 31 15.39 -9.91 -1.90
N GLU A 32 14.59 -8.84 -2.03
CA GLU A 32 15.09 -7.47 -2.02
C GLU A 32 15.31 -6.95 -0.59
N ASP A 33 16.08 -5.88 -0.45
CA ASP A 33 16.24 -5.18 0.83
C ASP A 33 14.97 -4.37 1.20
N VAL A 34 14.88 -3.93 2.46
CA VAL A 34 13.70 -3.19 2.95
C VAL A 34 13.47 -1.88 2.20
N VAL A 35 14.53 -1.23 1.70
CA VAL A 35 14.43 0.05 0.98
C VAL A 35 13.73 -0.18 -0.36
N ALA A 36 14.18 -1.17 -1.13
CA ALA A 36 13.56 -1.57 -2.39
C ALA A 36 12.12 -2.04 -2.18
N GLN A 37 11.89 -2.91 -1.19
CA GLN A 37 10.54 -3.40 -0.89
C GLN A 37 9.58 -2.26 -0.52
N THR A 38 10.04 -1.28 0.27
CA THR A 38 9.22 -0.11 0.66
C THR A 38 8.87 0.75 -0.55
N ARG A 39 9.82 0.96 -1.47
CA ARG A 39 9.56 1.71 -2.72
C ARG A 39 8.52 1.01 -3.58
N THR A 40 8.63 -0.30 -3.75
CA THR A 40 7.67 -1.10 -4.51
C THR A 40 6.27 -1.04 -3.88
N ALA A 41 6.16 -1.26 -2.57
CA ALA A 41 4.88 -1.18 -1.87
C ALA A 41 4.24 0.22 -1.99
N LEU A 42 5.01 1.30 -1.87
CA LEU A 42 4.51 2.67 -2.04
C LEU A 42 4.07 2.97 -3.49
N ALA A 43 4.78 2.43 -4.48
CA ALA A 43 4.38 2.57 -5.89
C ALA A 43 3.06 1.87 -6.18
N GLU A 44 2.82 0.69 -5.61
CA GLU A 44 1.54 -0.01 -5.72
C GLU A 44 0.41 0.75 -5.02
N ILE A 45 0.68 1.34 -3.85
CA ILE A 45 -0.28 2.23 -3.17
C ILE A 45 -0.65 3.41 -4.06
N ASP A 46 0.33 4.10 -4.65
CA ASP A 46 0.09 5.24 -5.56
C ASP A 46 -0.74 4.82 -6.78
N SER A 47 -0.45 3.66 -7.37
CA SER A 47 -1.19 3.10 -8.51
C SER A 47 -2.66 2.82 -8.16
N LEU A 48 -2.91 2.13 -7.04
CA LEU A 48 -4.27 1.81 -6.59
C LEU A 48 -5.08 3.04 -6.20
N LEU A 49 -4.45 4.02 -5.53
CA LEU A 49 -5.09 5.28 -5.21
C LEU A 49 -5.46 6.05 -6.47
N ALA A 50 -4.57 6.10 -7.47
CA ALA A 50 -4.86 6.76 -8.75
C ALA A 50 -6.02 6.08 -9.50
N GLU A 51 -6.06 4.74 -9.54
CA GLU A 51 -7.18 3.98 -10.13
C GLU A 51 -8.51 4.27 -9.43
N ALA A 52 -8.48 4.48 -8.12
CA ALA A 52 -9.64 4.88 -7.31
C ALA A 52 -9.95 6.39 -7.36
N GLY A 53 -9.19 7.20 -8.11
CA GLY A 53 -9.40 8.65 -8.24
C GLY A 53 -8.90 9.48 -7.05
N SER A 54 -7.93 8.96 -6.29
CA SER A 54 -7.32 9.59 -5.11
C SER A 54 -5.80 9.72 -5.26
N SER A 55 -5.11 10.10 -4.19
CA SER A 55 -3.63 10.17 -4.12
C SER A 55 -3.13 10.03 -2.69
N LYS A 56 -1.82 9.80 -2.52
CA LYS A 56 -1.18 9.71 -1.20
C LYS A 56 -1.42 10.92 -0.28
N SER A 57 -1.71 12.09 -0.85
CA SER A 57 -2.05 13.30 -0.09
C SER A 57 -3.38 13.22 0.68
N GLN A 58 -4.18 12.19 0.42
CA GLN A 58 -5.48 11.93 1.07
C GLN A 58 -5.45 10.69 1.97
N ILE A 59 -4.27 10.10 2.23
CA ILE A 59 -4.15 8.96 3.15
C ILE A 59 -4.51 9.42 4.57
N LEU A 60 -5.45 8.71 5.18
CA LEU A 60 -5.89 8.95 6.56
C LEU A 60 -5.04 8.16 7.57
N SER A 61 -4.63 6.95 7.19
CA SER A 61 -3.87 6.04 8.05
C SER A 61 -3.10 5.02 7.20
N ALA A 62 -1.90 4.67 7.65
CA ALA A 62 -1.12 3.55 7.11
C ALA A 62 -0.58 2.70 8.26
N THR A 63 -0.70 1.37 8.12
CA THR A 63 -0.12 0.41 9.07
C THR A 63 1.03 -0.30 8.38
N ILE A 64 2.24 -0.12 8.90
CA ILE A 64 3.45 -0.70 8.34
C ILE A 64 3.84 -1.91 9.19
N TRP A 65 3.95 -3.07 8.53
CA TRP A 65 4.40 -4.31 9.17
C TRP A 65 5.84 -4.57 8.76
N LEU A 66 6.75 -4.48 9.73
CA LEU A 66 8.16 -4.82 9.54
C LEU A 66 8.42 -6.25 10.04
N ALA A 67 9.18 -7.03 9.26
CA ALA A 67 9.61 -8.36 9.67
C ALA A 67 10.67 -8.32 10.77
N ASP A 68 11.55 -7.30 10.73
CA ASP A 68 12.55 -7.00 11.76
C ASP A 68 12.49 -5.49 12.08
N ILE A 69 12.54 -5.16 13.38
CA ILE A 69 12.55 -3.76 13.84
C ILE A 69 13.88 -3.06 13.51
N ALA A 70 14.96 -3.81 13.27
CA ALA A 70 16.25 -3.25 12.85
C ALA A 70 16.15 -2.49 11.53
N ASP A 71 15.16 -2.81 10.69
CA ASP A 71 14.92 -2.18 9.40
C ASP A 71 14.16 -0.84 9.50
N PHE A 72 13.73 -0.42 10.69
CA PHE A 72 12.88 0.74 10.90
C PHE A 72 13.46 2.04 10.30
N GLU A 73 14.75 2.32 10.53
CA GLU A 73 15.41 3.52 10.01
C GLU A 73 15.55 3.48 8.48
N ALA A 74 15.91 2.31 7.93
CA ALA A 74 16.04 2.13 6.49
C ALA A 74 14.69 2.27 5.77
N MET A 75 13.61 1.72 6.32
CA MET A 75 12.25 1.91 5.81
C MET A 75 11.85 3.39 5.86
N ASN A 76 12.07 4.07 6.99
CA ASN A 76 11.69 5.48 7.12
C ASN A 76 12.44 6.39 6.15
N SER A 77 13.68 6.04 5.76
CA SER A 77 14.42 6.80 4.73
C SER A 77 13.72 6.87 3.36
N VAL A 78 12.76 5.98 3.11
CA VAL A 78 11.90 5.96 1.92
C VAL A 78 10.55 6.61 2.18
N TRP A 79 10.04 6.45 3.40
CA TRP A 79 8.74 6.96 3.83
C TRP A 79 8.71 8.48 4.01
N ASP A 80 9.77 9.04 4.59
CA ASP A 80 9.93 10.47 4.91
C ASP A 80 10.07 11.34 3.65
#